data_AF-A0A538CQZ2-F1
#
_entry.id   AF-A0A538CQZ2-F1
#
_cell.length_a   1.000
_cell.length_b   1.000
_cell.length_c   1.000
_cell.angle_alpha   90.00
_cell.angle_beta   90.00
_cell.angle_gamma   90.00
#
_symmetry.space_group_name_H-M   'P 1'
#
loop_
_entity.id
_entity.type
_entity.pdbx_description
1 polymer ?
#
loop_
_entity_poly.entity_id
_entity_poly.type
_entity_poly.pdbx_seq_one_letter_code
_entity_poly.pdbx_strand_id
1 'polypeptide(L)'
;MGGVQGARLGNGRQRDERHPGHRRAQRTGRGRDQGGRPDLRGHRPYLQRGALVQAVILVGGEGTRLRPLTSTVPKPVVPLVDRPFIVYMLEWLKHHGVDDVILSCGFLATSVRNVLGDGSQLGIRLRFVEEPEPRGTAGALKHAESFLDERFLMLNGDVLTDLDLTAQIAQHERTDATGTLALVPVPDPTHYGLVRTNENNSVREFVEKPSADQIDTNLISAGAYVLERSIVDMIAPDRAVSIEREIWPRLVGKGLYG
;
A
#
# COMPACT_ATOMS: atom_id res chain seq x y z
N MET A 1 17.16 61.26 -25.49
CA MET A 1 16.00 60.93 -24.64
C MET A 1 16.55 60.84 -23.21
N GLY A 2 16.56 61.84 -22.32
CA GLY A 2 15.54 62.81 -21.91
C GLY A 2 14.37 62.09 -21.23
N GLY A 3 14.08 62.15 -19.93
CA GLY A 3 14.65 62.80 -18.74
C GLY A 3 13.80 62.47 -17.49
N VAL A 4 14.42 62.50 -16.30
CA VAL A 4 13.97 63.02 -14.98
C VAL A 4 12.64 62.57 -14.32
N GLN A 5 12.79 61.79 -13.22
CA GLN A 5 12.31 61.97 -11.81
C GLN A 5 10.90 62.53 -11.47
N GLY A 6 10.27 61.91 -10.45
CA GLY A 6 9.25 62.58 -9.61
C GLY A 6 8.52 61.68 -8.60
N ALA A 7 8.84 61.83 -7.31
CA ALA A 7 8.18 61.21 -6.15
C ALA A 7 7.14 62.16 -5.48
N ARG A 8 6.25 61.62 -4.62
CA ARG A 8 5.65 62.17 -3.36
C ARG A 8 4.37 61.37 -3.02
N LEU A 9 4.23 60.67 -1.89
CA LEU A 9 4.03 61.08 -0.48
C LEU A 9 2.87 62.05 -0.23
N GLY A 10 1.90 61.58 0.56
CA GLY A 10 0.85 62.36 1.24
C GLY A 10 0.40 61.64 2.51
N ASN A 11 0.54 62.31 3.65
CA ASN A 11 0.40 61.83 5.02
C ASN A 11 -0.49 62.83 5.78
N GLY A 12 -1.29 62.40 6.76
CA GLY A 12 -2.02 63.27 7.69
C GLY A 12 -2.99 62.45 8.55
N ARG A 13 -2.70 62.09 9.81
CA ARG A 13 -2.55 62.82 11.09
C ARG A 13 -3.85 63.43 11.65
N GLN A 14 -4.29 62.92 12.82
CA GLN A 14 -4.54 63.60 14.13
C GLN A 14 -5.45 62.68 14.97
N ARG A 15 -5.05 62.11 16.12
CA ARG A 15 -4.76 62.62 17.48
C ARG A 15 -6.00 62.89 18.36
N ASP A 16 -5.77 62.66 19.66
CA ASP A 16 -6.50 63.04 20.88
C ASP A 16 -7.61 62.10 21.39
N GLU A 17 -7.80 61.84 22.69
CA GLU A 17 -7.01 61.94 23.93
C GLU A 17 -7.95 61.47 25.08
N ARG A 18 -7.38 61.05 26.22
CA ARG A 18 -7.93 61.04 27.61
C ARG A 18 -8.76 59.85 28.17
N HIS A 19 -8.16 59.31 29.26
CA HIS A 19 -8.57 58.54 30.46
C HIS A 19 -9.90 58.95 31.18
N PRO A 20 -10.31 58.33 32.32
CA PRO A 20 -10.52 56.90 32.66
C PRO A 20 -11.90 56.68 33.39
N GLY A 21 -12.34 55.44 33.59
CA GLY A 21 -13.58 55.16 34.33
C GLY A 21 -13.64 53.77 34.96
N HIS A 22 -13.34 53.70 36.26
CA HIS A 22 -13.49 52.52 37.10
C HIS A 22 -14.94 52.01 37.15
N ARG A 23 -15.15 50.69 37.03
CA ARG A 23 -16.07 49.94 37.93
C ARG A 23 -15.81 48.42 37.88
N ARG A 24 -15.31 47.94 39.02
CA ARG A 24 -15.40 46.60 39.63
C ARG A 24 -15.97 45.45 38.78
N ALA A 25 -15.12 44.49 38.47
CA ALA A 25 -15.51 43.09 38.29
C ALA A 25 -14.89 42.24 39.41
N GLN A 26 -15.70 41.31 39.91
CA GLN A 26 -15.49 40.55 41.14
C GLN A 26 -14.50 39.41 40.95
N ARG A 27 -13.84 39.06 42.06
CA ARG A 27 -12.92 37.93 42.24
C ARG A 27 -13.57 36.58 41.90
N THR A 28 -12.76 35.70 41.31
CA THR A 28 -12.47 34.28 41.67
C THR A 28 -11.83 33.65 40.42
N GLY A 29 -10.74 32.89 40.40
CA GLY A 29 -9.97 32.15 41.38
C GLY A 29 -8.68 31.64 40.70
N ARG A 30 -7.70 31.23 41.51
CA ARG A 30 -6.39 30.73 41.09
C ARG A 30 -6.48 29.32 40.48
N GLY A 31 -5.61 29.02 39.51
CA GLY A 31 -5.20 27.67 39.12
C GLY A 31 -4.41 27.69 37.81
N ARG A 32 -3.10 27.97 37.86
CA ARG A 32 -2.02 26.98 37.63
C ARG A 32 -2.17 26.17 36.34
N ASP A 33 -1.49 26.66 35.31
CA ASP A 33 -1.04 25.90 34.15
C ASP A 33 -0.20 24.68 34.58
N GLN A 34 -0.67 23.49 34.24
CA GLN A 34 0.18 22.33 33.97
C GLN A 34 -0.37 21.61 32.76
N GLY A 35 0.51 21.40 31.78
CA GLY A 35 0.19 20.82 30.48
C GLY A 35 -0.39 19.41 30.59
N GLY A 36 -1.60 19.25 30.05
CA GLY A 36 -2.15 17.97 29.68
C GLY A 36 -1.61 17.57 28.31
N ARG A 37 -0.87 16.46 28.25
CA ARG A 37 -0.59 15.74 27.00
C ARG A 37 -1.92 15.35 26.37
N PRO A 38 -2.15 15.54 25.06
CA PRO A 38 -3.38 15.09 24.45
C PRO A 38 -3.47 13.56 24.54
N ASP A 39 -4.57 13.10 25.12
CA ASP A 39 -4.96 11.70 25.23
C ASP A 39 -5.15 11.12 23.82
N LEU A 40 -4.26 10.21 23.41
CA LEU A 40 -4.32 9.50 22.13
C LEU A 40 -5.29 8.30 22.17
N ARG A 41 -6.22 8.26 23.13
CA ARG A 41 -7.25 7.23 23.17
C ARG A 41 -8.57 7.77 22.64
N GLY A 42 -8.92 7.28 21.46
CA GLY A 42 -10.31 7.19 21.06
C GLY A 42 -10.79 8.30 20.14
N HIS A 43 -10.17 8.44 18.98
CA HIS A 43 -10.86 8.89 17.78
C HIS A 43 -10.64 7.82 16.70
N ARG A 44 -11.60 6.91 16.51
CA ARG A 44 -11.71 6.10 15.29
C ARG A 44 -12.75 6.78 14.39
N PRO A 45 -12.38 7.75 13.55
CA PRO A 45 -13.31 8.25 12.56
C PRO A 45 -13.38 7.24 11.41
N TYR A 46 -14.60 6.88 11.01
CA TYR A 46 -14.92 6.31 9.69
C TYR A 46 -14.27 4.96 9.32
N LEU A 47 -14.72 3.86 9.94
CA LEU A 47 -14.81 2.59 9.20
C LEU A 47 -16.20 2.55 8.55
N GLN A 48 -16.28 3.12 7.35
CA GLN A 48 -17.44 2.94 6.46
C GLN A 48 -17.58 1.46 6.10
N ARG A 49 -18.79 1.04 5.75
CA ARG A 49 -19.05 -0.29 5.15
C ARG A 49 -18.13 -0.46 3.93
N GLY A 50 -17.17 -1.37 4.02
CA GLY A 50 -16.21 -1.64 2.93
C GLY A 50 -14.74 -1.57 3.32
N ALA A 51 -14.39 -1.28 4.57
CA ALA A 51 -13.00 -1.32 5.03
C ALA A 51 -12.34 -2.64 4.62
N LEU A 52 -11.30 -2.54 3.80
CA LEU A 52 -10.58 -3.68 3.26
C LEU A 52 -9.82 -4.36 4.40
N VAL A 53 -10.26 -5.57 4.77
CA VAL A 53 -9.71 -6.33 5.91
C VAL A 53 -8.87 -7.51 5.47
N GLN A 54 -8.85 -7.84 4.18
CA GLN A 54 -8.25 -9.05 3.64
C GLN A 54 -7.08 -8.78 2.69
N ALA A 55 -5.99 -9.55 2.85
CA ALA A 55 -4.90 -9.63 1.89
C ALA A 55 -4.60 -11.07 1.47
N VAL A 56 -4.08 -11.21 0.26
CA VAL A 56 -3.47 -12.43 -0.26
C VAL A 56 -2.00 -12.15 -0.49
N ILE A 57 -1.12 -12.95 0.11
CA ILE A 57 0.32 -12.89 -0.12
C ILE A 57 0.73 -14.11 -0.93
N LEU A 58 1.35 -13.86 -2.09
CA LEU A 58 1.87 -14.91 -2.94
C LEU A 58 3.23 -15.40 -2.43
N VAL A 59 3.27 -16.61 -1.89
CA VAL A 59 4.45 -17.20 -1.25
C VAL A 59 4.94 -18.49 -1.92
N GLY A 60 4.52 -18.74 -3.17
CA GLY A 60 4.88 -19.94 -3.93
C GLY A 60 6.24 -19.94 -4.66
N GLY A 61 6.98 -18.84 -4.68
CA GLY A 61 8.24 -18.75 -5.43
C GLY A 61 9.39 -19.57 -4.79
N GLU A 62 10.15 -20.31 -5.61
CA GLU A 62 11.27 -21.16 -5.17
C GLU A 62 12.43 -20.42 -4.49
N GLY A 63 12.47 -19.08 -4.54
CA GLY A 63 13.50 -18.28 -3.90
C GLY A 63 14.92 -18.59 -4.37
N THR A 64 15.10 -18.99 -5.64
CA THR A 64 16.36 -19.52 -6.19
C THR A 64 17.56 -18.58 -6.01
N ARG A 65 17.32 -17.26 -6.04
CA ARG A 65 18.36 -16.23 -5.82
C ARG A 65 18.95 -16.23 -4.41
N LEU A 66 18.24 -16.77 -3.43
CA LEU A 66 18.68 -16.87 -2.03
C LEU A 66 19.30 -18.23 -1.70
N ARG A 67 19.50 -19.12 -2.68
CA ARG A 67 20.20 -20.39 -2.43
C ARG A 67 21.63 -20.11 -1.94
N PRO A 68 22.15 -20.87 -0.97
CA PRO A 68 21.60 -22.13 -0.44
C PRO A 68 20.57 -21.97 0.70
N LEU A 69 20.26 -20.76 1.17
CA LEU A 69 19.38 -20.52 2.32
C LEU A 69 17.97 -21.07 2.08
N THR A 70 17.46 -20.92 0.86
CA THR A 70 16.13 -21.40 0.44
C THR A 70 16.10 -22.87 0.02
N SER A 71 17.22 -23.60 0.12
CA SER A 71 17.25 -25.04 -0.18
C SER A 71 16.56 -25.90 0.90
N THR A 72 16.51 -25.40 2.14
CA THR A 72 15.92 -26.13 3.29
C THR A 72 14.87 -25.32 4.04
N VAL A 73 14.80 -24.01 3.81
CA VAL A 73 13.86 -23.09 4.47
C VAL A 73 13.02 -22.37 3.41
N PRO A 74 11.68 -22.36 3.52
CA PRO A 74 10.84 -21.61 2.59
C PRO A 74 11.19 -20.11 2.64
N LYS A 75 11.29 -19.45 1.48
CA LYS A 75 11.61 -18.01 1.37
C LYS A 75 10.84 -17.11 2.37
N PRO A 76 9.52 -17.26 2.57
CA PRO A 76 8.77 -16.39 3.48
C PRO A 76 9.25 -16.44 4.94
N VAL A 77 9.79 -17.59 5.36
CA VAL A 77 10.23 -17.81 6.75
C VAL A 77 11.75 -17.80 6.91
N VAL A 78 12.47 -17.39 5.86
CA VAL A 78 13.88 -17.05 5.99
C VAL A 78 14.01 -15.92 7.02
N PRO A 79 14.91 -16.07 8.02
CA PRO A 79 15.12 -15.02 9.01
C PRO A 79 15.68 -13.74 8.37
N LEU A 80 15.06 -12.60 8.69
CA LEU A 80 15.62 -11.28 8.45
C LEU A 80 15.85 -10.64 9.83
N VAL A 81 17.13 -10.45 10.15
CA VAL A 81 17.62 -10.14 11.50
C VAL A 81 17.29 -11.31 12.45
N ASP A 82 16.23 -11.23 13.23
CA ASP A 82 15.86 -12.15 14.29
C ASP A 82 14.45 -12.76 14.12
N ARG A 83 13.73 -12.38 13.06
CA ARG A 83 12.35 -12.81 12.81
C ARG A 83 12.15 -13.28 11.37
N PRO A 84 11.18 -14.18 11.11
CA PRO A 84 10.82 -14.57 9.75
C PRO A 84 10.47 -13.34 8.90
N PHE A 85 11.00 -13.25 7.69
CA PHE A 85 10.78 -12.12 6.77
C PHE A 85 9.29 -11.72 6.63
N ILE A 86 8.41 -12.70 6.48
CA ILE A 86 6.98 -12.43 6.30
C ILE A 86 6.31 -11.75 7.51
N VAL A 87 6.89 -11.85 8.71
CA VAL A 87 6.37 -11.15 9.90
C VAL A 87 6.35 -9.64 9.68
N TYR A 88 7.36 -9.08 9.01
CA TYR A 88 7.41 -7.65 8.70
C TYR A 88 6.25 -7.23 7.77
N MET A 89 5.94 -8.06 6.77
CA MET A 89 4.79 -7.82 5.88
C MET A 89 3.46 -7.89 6.63
N LEU A 90 3.31 -8.86 7.52
CA LEU A 90 2.11 -9.07 8.33
C LEU A 90 1.89 -7.89 9.29
N GLU A 91 2.93 -7.43 9.97
CA GLU A 91 2.88 -6.25 10.84
C GLU A 91 2.53 -4.97 10.07
N TRP A 92 3.11 -4.81 8.87
CA TRP A 92 2.78 -3.70 7.97
C TRP A 92 1.30 -3.72 7.54
N LEU A 93 0.79 -4.86 7.08
CA LEU A 93 -0.63 -5.03 6.77
C LEU A 93 -1.54 -4.66 7.95
N LYS A 94 -1.20 -5.15 9.14
CA LYS A 94 -1.99 -4.87 10.34
C LYS A 94 -1.93 -3.41 10.76
N HIS A 95 -0.80 -2.74 10.57
CA HIS A 95 -0.69 -1.30 10.79
C HIS A 95 -1.71 -0.52 9.95
N HIS A 96 -1.98 -0.99 8.73
CA HIS A 96 -3.00 -0.44 7.82
C HIS A 96 -4.41 -1.01 8.03
N GLY A 97 -4.64 -1.77 9.09
CA GLY A 97 -5.97 -2.29 9.45
C GLY A 97 -6.37 -3.59 8.75
N VAL A 98 -5.44 -4.26 8.08
CA VAL A 98 -5.67 -5.54 7.38
C VAL A 98 -5.28 -6.68 8.31
N ASP A 99 -6.28 -7.45 8.77
CA ASP A 99 -6.09 -8.49 9.80
C ASP A 99 -6.51 -9.90 9.37
N ASP A 100 -6.92 -10.07 8.11
CA ASP A 100 -7.21 -11.37 7.51
C ASP A 100 -6.26 -11.62 6.34
N VAL A 101 -5.41 -12.64 6.43
CA VAL A 101 -4.37 -12.85 5.44
C VAL A 101 -4.38 -14.30 4.95
N ILE A 102 -4.46 -14.43 3.64
CA ILE A 102 -4.33 -15.68 2.90
C ILE A 102 -2.90 -15.77 2.38
N LEU A 103 -2.18 -16.81 2.77
CA LEU A 103 -0.87 -17.16 2.22
C LEU A 103 -1.07 -18.20 1.12
N SER A 104 -0.86 -17.81 -0.14
CA SER A 104 -0.87 -18.73 -1.29
C SER A 104 0.50 -19.38 -1.40
N CYS A 105 0.61 -20.59 -0.86
CA CYS A 105 1.83 -21.36 -0.70
C CYS A 105 1.99 -22.38 -1.81
N GLY A 106 3.23 -22.57 -2.26
CA GLY A 106 3.62 -23.78 -2.97
C GLY A 106 3.93 -24.93 -1.98
N PHE A 107 4.73 -25.88 -2.45
CA PHE A 107 5.09 -27.17 -1.82
C PHE A 107 5.58 -27.17 -0.35
N LEU A 108 5.79 -26.01 0.28
CA LEU A 108 6.25 -25.92 1.67
C LEU A 108 5.26 -25.23 2.62
N ALA A 109 3.96 -25.27 2.31
CA ALA A 109 2.91 -24.66 3.12
C ALA A 109 2.95 -25.10 4.59
N THR A 110 3.18 -26.39 4.85
CA THR A 110 3.26 -26.95 6.20
C THR A 110 4.41 -26.35 7.02
N SER A 111 5.59 -26.17 6.41
CA SER A 111 6.74 -25.56 7.08
C SER A 111 6.48 -24.10 7.45
N VAL A 112 5.85 -23.34 6.55
CA VAL A 112 5.47 -21.94 6.83
C VAL A 112 4.44 -21.89 7.97
N ARG A 113 3.43 -22.76 7.94
CA ARG A 113 2.41 -22.85 9.00
C ARG A 113 3.00 -23.20 10.36
N ASN A 114 3.98 -24.10 10.43
CA ASN A 114 4.62 -24.48 11.69
C ASN A 114 5.37 -23.30 12.34
N VAL A 115 5.90 -22.37 11.54
CA VAL A 115 6.62 -21.19 12.04
C VAL A 115 5.66 -20.06 12.43
N LEU A 116 4.63 -19.80 11.62
CA LEU A 116 3.74 -18.65 11.82
C LEU A 116 2.52 -18.95 12.70
N GLY A 117 2.17 -20.23 12.85
CA GLY A 117 0.93 -20.65 13.51
C GLY A 117 -0.31 -20.15 12.75
N ASP A 118 -1.32 -19.72 13.51
CA ASP A 118 -2.57 -19.14 13.01
C ASP A 118 -2.53 -17.60 12.90
N GLY A 119 -1.41 -16.98 13.26
CA GLY A 119 -1.24 -15.52 13.29
C GLY A 119 -1.76 -14.82 14.55
N SER A 120 -2.36 -15.54 15.50
CA SER A 120 -2.96 -14.95 16.71
C SER A 120 -1.97 -14.13 17.53
N GLN A 121 -0.69 -14.50 17.56
CA GLN A 121 0.39 -13.76 18.23
C GLN A 121 0.68 -12.39 17.58
N LEU A 122 0.39 -12.26 16.29
CA LEU A 122 0.42 -10.98 15.55
C LEU A 122 -0.95 -10.30 15.58
N GLY A 123 -1.97 -10.98 16.13
CA GLY A 123 -3.39 -10.64 16.07
C GLY A 123 -3.92 -10.49 14.65
N ILE A 124 -3.47 -11.37 13.76
CA ILE A 124 -3.95 -11.51 12.38
C ILE A 124 -4.52 -12.92 12.25
N ARG A 125 -5.53 -13.13 11.42
CA ARG A 125 -6.02 -14.45 11.03
C ARG A 125 -5.25 -14.93 9.81
N LEU A 126 -4.47 -16.00 9.94
CA LEU A 126 -3.76 -16.60 8.82
C LEU A 126 -4.50 -17.81 8.25
N ARG A 127 -4.73 -17.78 6.93
CA ARG A 127 -5.18 -18.91 6.13
C ARG A 127 -4.04 -19.31 5.19
N PHE A 128 -3.84 -20.61 4.98
CA PHE A 128 -2.82 -21.10 4.07
C PHE A 128 -3.53 -21.91 2.99
N VAL A 129 -3.30 -21.52 1.74
CA VAL A 129 -3.80 -22.21 0.55
C VAL A 129 -2.59 -22.85 -0.11
N GLU A 130 -2.61 -24.17 -0.26
CA GLU A 130 -1.49 -24.92 -0.85
C GLU A 130 -1.81 -25.24 -2.30
N GLU A 131 -1.03 -24.66 -3.21
CA GLU A 131 -1.10 -24.93 -4.64
C GLU A 131 -0.46 -26.29 -4.95
N PRO A 132 -1.11 -27.14 -5.75
CA PRO A 132 -0.57 -28.47 -6.09
C PRO A 132 0.68 -28.39 -6.97
N GLU A 133 0.84 -27.30 -7.71
CA GLU A 133 1.96 -27.02 -8.61
C GLU A 133 2.11 -25.49 -8.76
N PRO A 134 3.28 -24.97 -9.17
CA PRO A 134 3.46 -23.53 -9.37
C PRO A 134 2.54 -22.97 -10.47
N ARG A 135 1.55 -22.14 -10.09
CA ARG A 135 0.57 -21.55 -11.04
C ARG A 135 0.87 -20.10 -11.43
N GLY A 136 2.06 -19.59 -11.12
CA GLY A 136 2.40 -18.18 -11.38
C GLY A 136 1.57 -17.22 -10.52
N THR A 137 1.72 -15.91 -10.73
CA THR A 137 1.13 -14.89 -9.85
C THR A 137 -0.39 -14.85 -9.93
N ALA A 138 -0.95 -14.76 -11.14
CA ALA A 138 -2.40 -14.75 -11.34
C ALA A 138 -3.01 -16.15 -11.13
N GLY A 139 -2.33 -17.23 -11.53
CA GLY A 139 -2.89 -18.58 -11.35
C GLY A 139 -2.96 -19.00 -9.87
N ALA A 140 -2.00 -18.56 -9.04
CA ALA A 140 -2.07 -18.70 -7.59
C ALA A 140 -3.30 -17.98 -7.01
N LEU A 141 -3.54 -16.74 -7.45
CA LEU A 141 -4.72 -15.96 -7.06
C LEU A 141 -6.02 -16.66 -7.46
N LYS A 142 -6.10 -17.20 -8.69
CA LYS A 142 -7.25 -17.97 -9.17
C LYS A 142 -7.48 -19.24 -8.37
N HIS A 143 -6.42 -19.90 -7.92
CA HIS A 143 -6.55 -21.08 -7.06
C HIS A 143 -7.13 -20.73 -5.68
N ALA A 144 -6.86 -19.52 -5.16
CA ALA A 144 -7.39 -19.03 -3.90
C ALA A 144 -8.79 -18.38 -4.01
N GLU A 145 -9.42 -18.37 -5.20
CA GLU A 145 -10.64 -17.62 -5.53
C GLU A 145 -11.78 -17.75 -4.52
N SER A 146 -12.04 -18.97 -4.03
CA SER A 146 -13.13 -19.26 -3.09
C SER A 146 -12.94 -18.64 -1.70
N PHE A 147 -11.72 -18.21 -1.38
CA PHE A 147 -11.37 -17.60 -0.10
C PHE A 147 -11.34 -16.07 -0.15
N LEU A 148 -11.33 -15.50 -1.36
CA LEU A 148 -11.22 -14.06 -1.57
C LEU A 148 -12.48 -13.34 -1.09
N ASP A 149 -12.34 -12.09 -0.67
CA ASP A 149 -13.44 -11.15 -0.52
C ASP A 149 -13.70 -10.42 -1.85
N GLU A 150 -14.77 -9.62 -1.94
CA GLU A 150 -15.06 -8.84 -3.15
C GLU A 150 -13.95 -7.86 -3.49
N ARG A 151 -13.31 -7.27 -2.46
CA ARG A 151 -12.14 -6.42 -2.60
C ARG A 151 -11.07 -6.86 -1.63
N PHE A 152 -9.85 -7.01 -2.10
CA PHE A 152 -8.73 -7.49 -1.30
C PHE A 152 -7.41 -6.88 -1.77
N LEU A 153 -6.40 -6.96 -0.91
CA LEU A 153 -5.02 -6.66 -1.29
C LEU A 153 -4.36 -7.92 -1.84
N MET A 154 -3.57 -7.78 -2.90
CA MET A 154 -2.65 -8.81 -3.37
C MET A 154 -1.22 -8.30 -3.22
N LEU A 155 -0.36 -9.11 -2.61
CA LEU A 155 1.05 -8.79 -2.38
C LEU A 155 1.95 -9.90 -2.93
N ASN A 156 3.07 -9.51 -3.53
CA ASN A 156 4.17 -10.43 -3.74
C ASN A 156 4.83 -10.75 -2.39
N GLY A 157 5.15 -12.02 -2.12
CA GLY A 157 5.69 -12.48 -0.84
C GLY A 157 7.13 -12.09 -0.53
N ASP A 158 7.66 -11.07 -1.20
CA ASP A 158 9.01 -10.52 -1.01
C ASP A 158 9.04 -9.00 -0.95
N VAL A 159 7.89 -8.37 -0.73
CA VAL A 159 7.76 -6.92 -0.55
C VAL A 159 8.15 -6.53 0.87
N LEU A 160 9.22 -5.74 1.00
CA LEU A 160 9.58 -5.06 2.26
C LEU A 160 9.49 -3.56 2.02
N THR A 161 8.53 -2.91 2.66
CA THR A 161 8.17 -1.54 2.32
C THR A 161 7.48 -0.81 3.48
N ASP A 162 7.47 0.52 3.38
CA ASP A 162 6.72 1.46 4.21
C ASP A 162 5.65 2.22 3.40
N LEU A 163 5.28 1.70 2.22
CA LEU A 163 4.20 2.24 1.40
C LEU A 163 2.90 2.41 2.21
N ASP A 164 2.23 3.54 1.99
CA ASP A 164 0.96 3.84 2.63
C ASP A 164 -0.20 3.11 1.93
N LEU A 165 -0.52 1.90 2.40
CA LEU A 165 -1.65 1.13 1.88
C LEU A 165 -2.99 1.84 2.11
N THR A 166 -3.11 2.62 3.19
CA THR A 166 -4.35 3.35 3.47
C THR A 166 -4.61 4.37 2.36
N ALA A 167 -3.57 5.07 1.91
CA ALA A 167 -3.66 5.98 0.77
C ALA A 167 -3.97 5.25 -0.54
N GLN A 168 -3.36 4.09 -0.79
CA GLN A 168 -3.62 3.27 -1.97
C GLN A 168 -5.08 2.77 -2.02
N ILE A 169 -5.60 2.28 -0.90
CA ILE A 169 -7.00 1.84 -0.75
C ILE A 169 -7.94 3.03 -1.00
N ALA A 170 -7.66 4.18 -0.39
CA ALA A 170 -8.48 5.38 -0.60
C ALA A 170 -8.45 5.84 -2.07
N GLN A 171 -7.32 5.69 -2.78
CA GLN A 171 -7.27 5.97 -4.21
C GLN A 171 -8.16 5.02 -4.99
N HIS A 172 -8.02 3.72 -4.74
CA HIS A 172 -8.81 2.68 -5.40
C HIS A 172 -10.32 2.97 -5.30
N GLU A 173 -10.80 3.30 -4.09
CA GLU A 173 -12.19 3.68 -3.83
C GLU A 173 -12.61 4.96 -4.56
N ARG A 174 -11.76 5.99 -4.59
CA ARG A 174 -12.07 7.26 -5.29
C ARG A 174 -12.19 7.08 -6.79
N THR A 175 -11.42 6.16 -7.38
CA THR A 175 -11.37 5.93 -8.82
C THR A 175 -12.35 4.87 -9.31
N ASP A 176 -13.03 4.16 -8.40
CA ASP A 176 -13.86 2.98 -8.71
C ASP A 176 -13.09 1.99 -9.62
N ALA A 177 -11.83 1.75 -9.26
CA ALA A 177 -10.90 0.98 -10.07
C ALA A 177 -11.17 -0.51 -9.97
N THR A 178 -10.93 -1.26 -11.04
CA THR A 178 -10.84 -2.73 -10.98
C THR A 178 -9.53 -3.17 -10.33
N GLY A 179 -8.45 -2.40 -10.53
CA GLY A 179 -7.17 -2.64 -9.88
C GLY A 179 -6.36 -1.37 -9.70
N THR A 180 -5.69 -1.25 -8.55
CA THR A 180 -4.77 -0.14 -8.24
C THR A 180 -3.42 -0.69 -7.84
N LEU A 181 -2.39 -0.37 -8.61
CA LEU A 181 -1.00 -0.76 -8.39
C LEU A 181 -0.33 0.25 -7.45
N ALA A 182 0.52 -0.22 -6.54
CA ALA A 182 1.46 0.67 -5.88
C ALA A 182 2.65 0.93 -6.82
N LEU A 183 2.91 2.19 -7.15
CA LEU A 183 4.02 2.59 -8.00
C LEU A 183 5.14 3.25 -7.20
N VAL A 184 6.38 2.87 -7.50
CA VAL A 184 7.58 3.43 -6.85
C VAL A 184 8.59 3.83 -7.92
N PRO A 185 9.21 5.02 -7.84
CA PRO A 185 10.33 5.37 -8.71
C PRO A 185 11.60 4.64 -8.26
N VAL A 186 12.31 3.99 -9.18
CA VAL A 186 13.59 3.30 -8.91
C VAL A 186 14.68 3.75 -9.88
N PRO A 187 15.96 3.79 -9.48
CA PRO A 187 17.04 4.17 -10.40
C PRO A 187 17.18 3.24 -11.61
N ASP A 188 16.91 1.94 -11.44
CA ASP A 188 17.00 0.92 -12.50
C ASP A 188 15.71 0.07 -12.54
N PRO A 189 14.85 0.26 -13.56
CA PRO A 189 13.59 -0.47 -13.66
C PRO A 189 13.69 -1.80 -14.45
N THR A 190 14.87 -2.18 -14.97
CA THR A 190 15.04 -3.33 -15.90
C THR A 190 14.56 -4.67 -15.35
N HIS A 191 14.54 -4.84 -14.03
CA HIS A 191 14.14 -6.08 -13.36
C HIS A 191 12.66 -6.15 -12.96
N TYR A 192 11.89 -5.10 -13.22
CA TYR A 192 10.54 -4.91 -12.69
C TYR A 192 9.52 -4.66 -13.81
N GLY A 193 8.24 -4.60 -13.42
CA GLY A 193 7.18 -4.11 -14.28
C GLY A 193 7.23 -2.59 -14.37
N LEU A 194 7.63 -2.05 -15.51
CA LEU A 194 7.63 -0.61 -15.81
C LEU A 194 6.20 -0.14 -16.07
N VAL A 195 5.79 0.94 -15.43
CA VAL A 195 4.42 1.45 -15.51
C VAL A 195 4.41 2.89 -16.01
N ARG A 196 3.64 3.14 -17.07
CA ARG A 196 3.36 4.49 -17.55
C ARG A 196 1.95 4.87 -17.13
N THR A 197 1.79 6.06 -16.59
CA THR A 197 0.50 6.61 -16.17
C THR A 197 0.13 7.84 -17.00
N ASN A 198 -1.17 8.10 -17.10
CA ASN A 198 -1.71 9.38 -17.55
C ASN A 198 -1.76 10.38 -16.37
N GLU A 199 -2.08 11.64 -16.65
CA GLU A 199 -2.18 12.71 -15.62
C GLU A 199 -3.19 12.40 -14.50
N ASN A 200 -4.20 11.59 -14.79
CA ASN A 200 -5.22 11.16 -13.82
C ASN A 200 -4.87 9.87 -13.09
N ASN A 201 -3.60 9.43 -13.13
CA ASN A 201 -3.08 8.18 -12.55
C ASN A 201 -3.63 6.88 -13.16
N SER A 202 -4.44 6.94 -14.22
CA SER A 202 -4.79 5.72 -14.95
C SER A 202 -3.55 5.14 -15.63
N VAL A 203 -3.38 3.83 -15.59
CA VAL A 203 -2.26 3.15 -16.24
C VAL A 203 -2.46 3.18 -17.74
N ARG A 204 -1.51 3.80 -18.44
CA ARG A 204 -1.43 3.87 -19.90
C ARG A 204 -0.76 2.64 -20.49
N GLU A 205 0.22 2.08 -19.79
CA GLU A 205 0.99 0.92 -20.26
C GLU A 205 1.68 0.22 -19.10
N PHE A 206 1.79 -1.11 -19.20
CA PHE A 206 2.55 -1.96 -18.29
C PHE A 206 3.51 -2.84 -19.10
N VAL A 207 4.81 -2.80 -18.79
CA VAL A 207 5.84 -3.58 -19.48
C VAL A 207 6.67 -4.36 -18.47
N GLU A 208 6.54 -5.69 -18.46
CA GLU A 208 7.29 -6.58 -17.56
C GLU A 208 8.73 -6.78 -18.04
N LYS A 209 9.71 -6.36 -17.21
CA LYS A 209 11.16 -6.47 -17.47
C LYS A 209 11.53 -5.83 -18.82
N PRO A 210 11.40 -4.50 -18.92
CA PRO A 210 11.62 -3.79 -20.17
C PRO A 210 13.07 -3.93 -20.66
N SER A 211 13.26 -3.92 -21.98
CA SER A 211 14.58 -3.69 -22.57
C SER A 211 14.99 -2.21 -22.43
N ALA A 212 16.29 -1.91 -22.59
CA ALA A 212 16.82 -0.57 -22.36
C ALA A 212 16.15 0.53 -23.22
N ASP A 213 15.73 0.20 -24.44
CA ASP A 213 15.01 1.08 -25.36
C ASP A 213 13.56 1.34 -24.97
N GLN A 214 13.00 0.51 -24.09
CA GLN A 214 11.64 0.66 -23.56
C GLN A 214 11.59 1.47 -22.27
N ILE A 215 12.71 2.01 -21.77
CA ILE A 215 12.77 2.73 -20.50
C ILE A 215 12.77 4.25 -20.76
N ASP A 216 11.65 4.89 -20.47
CA ASP A 216 11.43 6.35 -20.56
C ASP A 216 10.88 6.94 -19.25
N THR A 217 10.61 6.08 -18.27
CA THR A 217 10.16 6.41 -16.92
C THR A 217 10.92 5.55 -15.93
N ASN A 218 10.87 5.93 -14.66
CA ASN A 218 11.48 5.18 -13.57
C ASN A 218 10.43 4.55 -12.64
N LEU A 219 9.14 4.70 -12.94
CA LEU A 219 8.05 4.12 -12.16
C LEU A 219 7.91 2.62 -12.42
N ILE A 220 7.96 1.84 -11.35
CA ILE A 220 7.75 0.40 -11.38
C ILE A 220 6.59 -0.02 -10.50
N SER A 221 5.99 -1.17 -10.82
CA SER A 221 5.07 -1.87 -9.94
C SER A 221 5.82 -2.40 -8.71
N ALA A 222 5.40 -1.97 -7.52
CA ALA A 222 6.02 -2.36 -6.26
C ALA A 222 5.55 -3.73 -5.73
N GLY A 223 4.71 -4.46 -6.47
CA GLY A 223 4.23 -5.77 -6.04
C GLY A 223 3.13 -5.73 -4.98
N ALA A 224 2.45 -4.59 -4.83
CA ALA A 224 1.31 -4.42 -3.93
C ALA A 224 0.11 -3.84 -4.70
N TYR A 225 -1.05 -4.48 -4.57
CA TYR A 225 -2.21 -4.21 -5.42
C TYR A 225 -3.50 -4.22 -4.59
N VAL A 226 -4.40 -3.26 -4.83
CA VAL A 226 -5.80 -3.32 -4.37
C VAL A 226 -6.65 -3.77 -5.55
N LEU A 227 -7.40 -4.86 -5.39
CA LEU A 227 -8.10 -5.53 -6.49
C LEU A 227 -9.56 -5.82 -6.15
N GLU A 228 -10.42 -5.70 -7.16
CA GLU A 228 -11.77 -6.26 -7.15
C GLU A 228 -11.74 -7.73 -7.61
N ARG A 229 -12.57 -8.59 -7.01
CA ARG A 229 -12.64 -10.03 -7.28
C ARG A 229 -12.95 -10.34 -8.75
N SER A 230 -13.64 -9.45 -9.44
CA SER A 230 -13.92 -9.58 -10.88
C SER A 230 -12.67 -9.76 -11.75
N ILE A 231 -11.48 -9.35 -11.26
CA ILE A 231 -10.22 -9.63 -11.97
C ILE A 231 -9.95 -11.14 -12.12
N VAL A 232 -10.45 -11.95 -11.18
CA VAL A 232 -10.22 -13.40 -11.13
C VAL A 232 -10.97 -14.13 -12.24
N ASP A 233 -12.04 -13.53 -12.78
CA ASP A 233 -12.77 -14.04 -13.95
C ASP A 233 -11.94 -13.96 -15.25
N MET A 234 -10.94 -13.07 -15.29
CA MET A 234 -10.04 -12.93 -16.44
C MET A 234 -8.92 -13.97 -16.46
N ILE A 235 -8.77 -14.73 -15.38
CA ILE A 235 -7.66 -15.66 -15.15
C ILE A 235 -8.10 -17.07 -15.56
N ALA A 236 -7.36 -17.67 -16.50
CA ALA A 236 -7.59 -19.05 -16.89
C ALA A 236 -7.29 -19.99 -15.70
N PRO A 237 -8.20 -20.94 -15.37
CA PRO A 237 -7.97 -21.89 -14.29
C PRO A 237 -6.89 -22.91 -14.66
N ASP A 238 -6.34 -23.55 -13.63
CA ASP A 238 -5.49 -24.76 -13.73
C ASP A 238 -4.28 -24.66 -14.66
N ARG A 239 -3.68 -23.48 -14.75
CA ARG A 239 -2.39 -23.29 -15.42
C ARG A 239 -1.58 -22.17 -14.79
N ALA A 240 -0.30 -22.11 -15.17
CA ALA A 240 0.52 -20.95 -14.88
C ALA A 240 0.00 -19.70 -15.61
N VAL A 241 -0.27 -18.64 -14.85
CA VAL A 241 -0.67 -17.31 -15.37
C VAL A 241 0.13 -16.23 -14.64
N SER A 242 0.75 -15.32 -15.39
CA SER A 242 1.38 -14.12 -14.83
C SER A 242 0.41 -12.95 -14.88
N ILE A 243 0.15 -12.33 -13.73
CA ILE A 243 -0.70 -11.14 -13.65
C ILE A 243 -0.09 -9.98 -14.45
N GLU A 244 1.25 -9.88 -14.41
CA GLU A 244 2.05 -8.85 -15.07
C GLU A 244 1.98 -8.94 -16.59
N ARG A 245 1.99 -10.16 -17.14
CA ARG A 245 2.04 -10.40 -18.59
C ARG A 245 0.68 -10.59 -19.23
N GLU A 246 -0.29 -11.15 -18.49
CA GLU A 246 -1.57 -11.55 -19.08
C GLU A 246 -2.75 -10.70 -18.61
N ILE A 247 -2.69 -10.11 -17.41
CA ILE A 247 -3.85 -9.42 -16.81
C ILE A 247 -3.71 -7.90 -16.90
N TRP A 248 -2.61 -7.31 -16.42
CA TRP A 248 -2.43 -5.84 -16.49
C TRP A 248 -2.59 -5.28 -17.91
N PRO A 249 -1.98 -5.85 -18.96
CA PRO A 249 -2.17 -5.33 -20.32
C PRO A 249 -3.64 -5.35 -20.78
N ARG A 250 -4.48 -6.23 -20.25
CA ARG A 250 -5.92 -6.31 -20.59
C ARG A 250 -6.76 -5.29 -19.83
N LEU A 251 -6.30 -4.85 -18.65
CA LEU A 251 -6.96 -3.84 -17.81
C LEU A 251 -6.50 -2.41 -18.09
N VAL A 252 -5.43 -2.20 -18.85
CA VAL A 252 -5.03 -0.87 -19.35
C VAL A 252 -6.23 -0.21 -20.05
N GLY A 253 -6.58 1.01 -19.59
CA GLY A 253 -7.74 1.76 -20.07
C GLY A 253 -9.10 1.23 -19.61
N LYS A 254 -9.16 0.21 -18.75
CA LYS A 254 -10.38 -0.43 -18.23
C LYS A 254 -10.39 -0.53 -16.71
N GLY A 255 -10.05 0.58 -16.03
CA GLY A 255 -10.08 0.65 -14.56
C GLY A 255 -8.79 0.22 -13.87
N LEU A 256 -7.64 0.31 -14.54
CA LEU A 256 -6.32 0.12 -13.93
C LEU A 256 -5.68 1.46 -13.56
N TYR A 257 -5.29 1.63 -12.31
CA TYR A 257 -4.68 2.85 -11.77
C TYR A 257 -3.37 2.54 -11.04
N GLY A 258 -2.53 3.57 -10.84
CA GLY A 258 -1.25 3.47 -10.14
C GLY A 258 -0.95 4.64 -9.22
#